data_AF-A0A351GQ48-F1
#
_entry.id   AF-A0A351GQ48-F1
#
_cell.length_a   1.000
_cell.length_b   1.000
_cell.length_c   1.000
_cell.angle_alpha   90.00
_cell.angle_beta   90.00
_cell.angle_gamma   90.00
#
_symmetry.space_group_name_H-M   'P 1'
#
loop_
_entity.id
_entity.type
_entity.pdbx_description
1 polymer ?
#
loop_
_entity_poly.entity_id
_entity_poly.type
_entity_poly.pdbx_seq_one_letter_code
_entity_poly.pdbx_strand_id
1 'polypeptide(L)' 'MSRNAFGLGQADVMCEDGRKGRVFYTYQDEYTGTAVGQGAMHSGAKIKIWSGTNVLEYLRGDTGERIAYLPCDGGSILMG' A
#
# COMPACT_ATOMS: atom_id res chain seq x y z
N MET A 1 2.15 -15.78 -20.50
CA MET A 1 2.30 -14.62 -19.60
C MET A 1 2.13 -15.10 -18.17
N SER A 2 3.23 -15.33 -17.44
CA SER A 2 3.17 -15.74 -16.03
C SER A 2 2.58 -14.57 -15.23
N ARG A 3 1.28 -14.66 -14.93
CA ARG A 3 0.70 -13.94 -13.79
C ARG A 3 1.33 -14.60 -12.59
N ASN A 4 2.45 -14.06 -12.10
CA ASN A 4 3.04 -14.55 -10.86
C ASN A 4 1.93 -14.58 -9.82
N ALA A 5 1.77 -15.72 -9.15
CA ALA A 5 0.67 -15.98 -8.22
C ALA A 5 0.66 -15.05 -6.98
N PHE A 6 1.55 -14.05 -6.95
CA PHE A 6 1.75 -13.07 -5.89
C PHE A 6 2.08 -11.68 -6.49
N GLY A 7 1.04 -10.95 -6.91
CA GLY A 7 1.09 -9.50 -7.12
C GLY A 7 1.94 -8.95 -8.29
N LEU A 8 1.66 -7.69 -8.64
CA LEU A 8 2.46 -6.83 -9.52
C LEU A 8 3.81 -6.43 -8.89
N GLY A 9 3.95 -6.57 -7.56
CA GLY A 9 5.19 -6.29 -6.83
C GLY A 9 5.05 -6.56 -5.32
N GLN A 10 6.17 -6.55 -4.60
CA GLN A 10 6.23 -6.68 -3.15
C GLN A 10 7.12 -5.57 -2.59
N ALA A 11 6.80 -5.06 -1.40
CA ALA A 11 7.68 -4.17 -0.65
C ALA A 11 7.70 -4.55 0.83
N ASP A 12 8.87 -4.38 1.45
CA ASP A 12 8.98 -4.36 2.91
C ASP A 12 8.74 -2.93 3.39
N VAL A 13 7.93 -2.77 4.43
CA VAL A 13 7.58 -1.46 5.00
C VAL A 13 8.14 -1.33 6.40
N MET A 14 8.59 -0.12 6.75
CA MET A 14 9.04 0.21 8.08
C MET A 14 8.44 1.55 8.52
N CYS A 15 7.77 1.54 9.67
CA CYS A 15 7.36 2.76 10.36
C CYS A 15 8.59 3.40 11.02
N GLU A 16 8.54 4.71 11.26
CA GLU A 16 9.62 5.46 11.93
C GLU A 16 9.92 4.95 13.35
N ASP A 17 8.93 4.38 14.04
CA ASP A 17 9.08 3.73 15.34
C ASP A 17 9.73 2.33 15.30
N GLY A 18 10.15 1.89 14.10
CA GLY A 18 10.83 0.62 13.89
C GLY A 18 9.91 -0.58 13.65
N ARG A 19 8.59 -0.42 13.69
CA ARG A 19 7.66 -1.50 13.32
C ARG A 19 7.81 -1.85 11.84
N LYS A 20 7.89 -3.14 11.54
CA LYS A 20 8.08 -3.67 10.18
C LYS A 20 6.86 -4.42 9.68
N GLY A 21 6.70 -4.47 8.37
CA GLY A 21 5.66 -5.23 7.71
C GLY A 21 6.03 -5.56 6.28
N ARG A 22 5.13 -6.27 5.60
CA ARG A 22 5.27 -6.63 4.20
C ARG A 22 3.97 -6.39 3.46
N VAL A 23 4.07 -5.81 2.27
CA VAL A 23 2.95 -5.55 1.37
C VAL A 23 3.17 -6.23 0.02
N PHE A 24 2.07 -6.65 -0.58
CA PHE A 24 2.01 -7.15 -1.94
C PHE A 24 1.07 -6.24 -2.74
N TYR A 25 1.57 -5.66 -3.81
CA TYR A 25 0.78 -4.90 -4.77
C TYR A 25 0.07 -5.86 -5.69
N THR A 26 -1.25 -5.85 -5.72
CA THR A 26 -2.04 -6.81 -6.51
C THR A 26 -2.80 -6.15 -7.66
N TYR A 27 -2.90 -4.83 -7.62
CA TYR A 27 -3.63 -4.03 -8.60
C TYR A 27 -2.91 -2.71 -8.84
N GLN A 28 -2.98 -2.22 -10.07
CA GLN A 28 -2.57 -0.87 -10.43
C GLN A 28 -3.70 -0.23 -11.21
N ASP A 29 -4.13 0.95 -10.77
CA ASP A 29 -5.13 1.75 -11.45
C ASP A 29 -4.55 2.34 -12.73
N GLU A 30 -5.22 2.12 -13.86
CA GLU A 30 -4.74 2.50 -15.18
C GLU A 30 -4.82 4.01 -15.43
N TYR A 31 -5.72 4.71 -14.72
CA TYR A 31 -5.96 6.15 -14.90
C TYR A 31 -4.97 7.00 -14.12
N THR A 32 -4.79 6.69 -12.85
CA THR A 32 -3.92 7.44 -11.94
C THR A 32 -2.50 6.86 -11.87
N GLY A 33 -2.32 5.61 -12.32
CA GLY A 33 -1.08 4.85 -12.15
C GLY A 33 -0.87 4.34 -10.72
N THR A 34 -1.86 4.47 -9.83
CA THR A 34 -1.76 4.12 -8.41
C THR A 34 -1.76 2.61 -8.20
N ALA A 35 -0.68 2.08 -7.65
CA ALA A 35 -0.59 0.69 -7.21
C ALA A 35 -1.23 0.53 -5.83
N VAL A 36 -2.08 -0.49 -5.69
CA VAL A 36 -2.77 -0.84 -4.46
C VAL A 36 -2.15 -2.10 -3.88
N GLY A 37 -1.63 -1.97 -2.66
CA GLY A 37 -0.99 -3.02 -1.90
C GLY A 37 -1.79 -3.43 -0.67
N GLN A 38 -1.69 -4.71 -0.34
CA GLN A 38 -2.23 -5.28 0.89
C GLN A 38 -1.18 -6.15 1.58
N GLY A 39 -1.23 -6.21 2.90
CA GLY A 39 -0.31 -7.04 3.64
C GLY A 39 -0.54 -7.00 5.14
N ALA A 40 0.53 -7.24 5.90
CA ALA A 40 0.50 -7.15 7.35
C ALA A 40 1.83 -6.65 7.93
N MET A 41 1.72 -5.96 9.07
CA MET A 41 2.84 -5.76 9.98
C MET A 41 3.25 -7.10 10.59
N HIS A 42 4.50 -7.22 11.05
CA HIS A 42 4.98 -8.41 11.76
C HIS A 42 4.22 -8.67 13.07
N SER A 43 3.57 -7.64 13.65
CA SER A 43 2.64 -7.79 14.77
C SER A 43 1.32 -8.47 14.40
N GLY A 44 1.07 -8.72 13.11
CA GLY A 44 -0.19 -9.26 12.58
C GLY A 44 -1.22 -8.18 12.21
N ALA A 45 -0.95 -6.90 12.49
CA ALA A 45 -1.84 -5.81 12.08
C ALA A 45 -1.93 -5.72 10.55
N LYS A 46 -3.15 -5.77 10.00
CA LYS A 46 -3.37 -5.68 8.55
C LYS A 46 -3.06 -4.28 8.04
N ILE A 47 -2.52 -4.20 6.83
CA ILE A 47 -2.16 -2.94 6.18
C ILE A 47 -2.68 -2.90 4.74
N LYS A 48 -3.16 -1.73 4.35
CA LYS A 48 -3.48 -1.40 2.95
C LYS A 48 -2.70 -0.14 2.60
N ILE A 49 -2.01 -0.17 1.47
CA ILE A 49 -1.14 0.93 1.04
C ILE A 49 -1.38 1.27 -0.43
N TRP A 50 -1.10 2.53 -0.77
CA TRP A 50 -1.21 3.06 -2.12
C TRP A 50 0.10 3.74 -2.47
N SER A 51 0.63 3.43 -3.65
CA SER A 51 1.91 3.94 -4.13
C SER A 51 1.79 4.41 -5.57
N GLY A 52 2.37 5.55 -5.90
CA GLY A 52 2.30 6.14 -7.24
C GLY A 52 2.32 7.67 -7.19
N THR A 53 2.32 8.31 -8.37
CA THR A 53 2.43 9.77 -8.48
C THR A 53 1.10 10.48 -8.18
N ASN A 54 -0.04 9.83 -8.43
CA ASN A 54 -1.37 10.46 -8.33
C ASN A 54 -2.26 9.80 -7.25
N VAL A 55 -1.67 9.34 -6.15
CA VAL A 55 -2.40 8.66 -5.05
C VAL A 55 -3.53 9.53 -4.49
N LEU A 56 -3.33 10.84 -4.40
CA LEU A 56 -4.37 11.76 -3.91
C LEU A 56 -5.55 11.91 -4.86
N GLU A 57 -5.37 11.65 -6.15
CA GLU A 57 -6.46 11.59 -7.12
C GLU A 57 -7.23 10.29 -6.97
N TYR A 58 -6.52 9.17 -6.84
CA TYR A 58 -7.12 7.85 -6.58
C TYR A 58 -7.97 7.80 -5.30
N LEU A 59 -7.51 8.45 -4.23
CA LEU A 59 -8.20 8.48 -2.94
C LEU A 59 -9.32 9.52 -2.85
N ARG A 60 -9.45 10.42 -3.84
CA ARG A 60 -10.40 11.53 -3.80
C ARG A 60 -11.84 11.09 -4.15
N GLY A 61 -12.42 10.27 -3.28
CA GLY A 61 -13.86 10.29 -2.91
C GLY A 61 -14.90 9.82 -3.94
N ASP A 62 -14.54 9.66 -5.20
CA ASP A 62 -15.34 9.11 -6.30
C ASP A 62 -15.36 7.57 -6.32
N THR A 63 -14.36 6.93 -5.71
CA THR A 63 -14.22 5.46 -5.63
C THR A 63 -14.83 4.81 -4.37
N GLY A 64 -15.34 5.60 -3.42
CA GLY A 64 -15.97 5.10 -2.18
C GLY A 64 -15.02 4.59 -1.09
N GLU A 65 -13.72 4.44 -1.36
CA GLU A 65 -12.70 4.11 -0.35
C GLU A 65 -12.15 5.37 0.31
N ARG A 66 -12.74 5.77 1.45
CA ARG A 66 -12.49 7.10 2.02
C ARG A 66 -11.39 7.22 3.08
N ILE A 67 -10.69 6.14 3.46
CA ILE A 67 -9.70 6.26 4.55
C ILE A 67 -8.51 5.35 4.28
N ALA A 68 -7.33 5.96 4.10
CA ALA A 68 -6.07 5.24 4.12
C ALA A 68 -5.75 4.87 5.58
N TYR A 69 -5.80 3.57 5.90
CA TYR A 69 -5.41 3.06 7.21
C TYR A 69 -3.91 2.76 7.19
N LEU A 70 -3.13 3.72 7.68
CA LEU A 70 -1.73 3.49 7.98
C LEU A 70 -1.65 2.99 9.43
N PRO A 71 -1.03 1.82 9.69
CA PRO A 71 -0.82 1.34 11.06
C PRO A 71 0.26 2.15 11.80
N CYS A 72 1.06 2.92 11.05
CA CYS A 72 2.03 3.85 11.60
C CYS A 72 1.25 5.07 12.09
N ASP A 73 1.49 5.50 13.32
CA ASP A 73 0.84 6.69 13.87
C ASP A 73 1.32 7.91 13.10
N GLY A 74 0.56 8.34 12.10
CA GLY A 74 0.74 9.61 11.35
C GLY A 74 2.08 9.82 10.62
N GLY A 75 3.02 8.87 10.68
CA GLY A 75 4.36 8.99 10.14
C GLY A 75 4.52 8.46 8.71
N SER A 76 5.57 8.94 8.04
CA SER A 76 6.02 8.44 6.73
C SER A 76 6.29 6.94 6.78
N ILE A 77 5.83 6.18 5.79
CA ILE A 77 6.32 4.83 5.57
C ILE A 77 7.49 4.92 4.60
N LEU A 78 8.68 4.54 5.08
CA LEU A 78 9.84 4.38 4.21
C LEU A 78 9.66 3.07 3.43
N MET A 79 9.69 3.18 2.10
CA MET A 79 9.75 2.05 1.18
C MET A 79 11.23 1.77 0.89
N GLY A 80 11.69 0.56 1.22
CA GLY A 80 13.03 0.07 0.91
C GLY A 80 13.08 -0.74 -0.37
#